data_AF-S9PNR7-F1
#
_entry.id   AF-S9PNR7-F1
#
_cell.length_a   1.000
_cell.length_b   1.000
_cell.length_c   1.000
_cell.angle_alpha   90.00
_cell.angle_beta   90.00
_cell.angle_gamma   90.00
#
_symmetry.space_group_name_H-M   'P 1'
#
loop_
_entity.id
_entity.type
_entity.pdbx_description
1 polymer ?
#
loop_
_entity_poly.entity_id
_entity_poly.type
_entity_poly.pdbx_seq_one_letter_code
_entity_poly.pdbx_strand_id
1 'polypeptide(L)'
;MSSPAPALSSPAASSAPAVRFDGLWLFSPRVDVSLVLVPALLTLVAVWLADTTGEGYQGYSWALGRWASQYVLFNGTHVILTFLLVGTRRELLRTTPSQGWLLLGASSGVFAGCLGVLWYAGQHAPQLNLMLAACIHLLAAHHTLSQVKGLWALHGLRARASGAPALGEAERRLQRVFVPLALVLMMARTLAVPVTDAAGDVPLVNVGQAENGALPHAVTWVLLGVWGVFAGRLVQALRGPAGMSGPRRLYVLSHVAVVGVYLVWPAWGVVLSAGIHGLEYLFLTGRMLEPTPGERDARLRGGGVWAAMLGVMLPLILVGVAQSPFVPLVDSTTGGAATRWLLGQEPLWTLGVTVTNALVLAHYFADAFLYRFRIPRVREVTLGRLGLA
;
A
#
# COMPACT_ATOMS: atom_id res chain seq x y z
N MET A 1 37.65 -56.54 -35.87
CA MET A 1 36.47 -56.22 -35.03
C MET A 1 36.83 -55.01 -34.18
N SER A 2 36.45 -53.81 -34.59
CA SER A 2 36.68 -52.57 -33.85
C SER A 2 35.36 -52.10 -33.24
N SER A 3 35.21 -52.17 -31.92
CA SER A 3 34.10 -51.52 -31.23
C SER A 3 34.22 -50.00 -31.40
N PRO A 4 33.18 -49.29 -31.85
CA PRO A 4 33.20 -47.84 -31.82
C PRO A 4 33.16 -47.39 -30.36
N ALA A 5 33.98 -46.38 -30.04
CA ALA A 5 33.95 -45.71 -28.75
C ALA A 5 32.53 -45.17 -28.48
N PRO A 6 32.03 -45.25 -27.23
CA PRO A 6 30.73 -44.69 -26.91
C PRO A 6 30.78 -43.18 -27.18
N ALA A 7 29.89 -42.70 -28.05
CA ALA A 7 29.67 -41.29 -28.24
C ALA A 7 29.38 -40.67 -26.88
N LEU A 8 30.23 -39.73 -26.46
CA LEU A 8 29.98 -38.88 -25.30
C LEU A 8 28.57 -38.33 -25.44
N SER A 9 27.69 -38.75 -24.53
CA SER A 9 26.34 -38.20 -24.39
C SER A 9 26.45 -36.68 -24.35
N SER A 10 25.75 -36.01 -25.27
CA SER A 10 25.61 -34.56 -25.29
C SER A 10 25.39 -34.03 -23.87
N PRO A 11 26.10 -32.98 -23.43
CA PRO A 11 25.90 -32.43 -22.10
C PRO A 11 24.41 -32.11 -21.93
N ALA A 12 23.86 -32.61 -20.83
CA ALA A 12 22.47 -32.45 -20.46
C ALA A 12 22.02 -31.00 -20.67
N ALA A 13 20.84 -30.85 -21.29
CA ALA A 13 20.20 -29.58 -21.55
C ALA A 13 20.29 -28.63 -20.34
N SER A 14 20.89 -27.45 -20.57
CA SER A 14 20.62 -26.18 -19.90
C SER A 14 20.13 -26.28 -18.46
N SER A 15 21.03 -26.08 -17.49
CA SER A 15 20.70 -25.79 -16.09
C SER A 15 19.74 -24.59 -16.00
N ALA A 16 18.44 -24.84 -15.96
CA ALA A 16 17.44 -23.79 -15.78
C ALA A 16 17.76 -23.03 -14.47
N PRO A 17 17.82 -21.69 -14.49
CA PRO A 17 18.21 -20.92 -13.32
C PRO A 17 17.23 -21.16 -12.16
N ALA A 18 17.75 -21.19 -10.93
CA ALA A 18 16.94 -21.39 -9.72
C ALA A 18 15.83 -20.32 -9.58
N VAL A 19 16.07 -19.13 -10.14
CA VAL A 19 15.14 -18.00 -10.18
C VAL A 19 15.13 -17.40 -11.58
N ARG A 20 13.94 -17.09 -12.10
CA ARG A 20 13.76 -16.42 -13.38
C ARG A 20 13.19 -15.02 -13.17
N PHE A 21 13.65 -14.05 -13.95
CA PHE A 21 13.13 -12.67 -13.94
C PHE A 21 12.45 -12.30 -15.27
N ASP A 22 12.93 -12.85 -16.38
CA ASP A 22 12.47 -12.47 -17.71
C ASP A 22 10.99 -12.80 -17.95
N GLY A 23 10.25 -11.79 -18.42
CA GLY A 23 8.82 -11.89 -18.70
C GLY A 23 7.91 -11.98 -17.46
N LEU A 24 8.46 -12.01 -16.24
CA LEU A 24 7.70 -12.30 -15.01
C LEU A 24 7.29 -11.08 -14.19
N TRP A 25 7.70 -9.88 -14.61
CA TRP A 25 7.32 -8.61 -13.99
C TRP A 25 5.83 -8.33 -14.18
N LEU A 26 5.18 -7.76 -13.16
CA LEU A 26 3.75 -7.48 -13.19
C LEU A 26 3.46 -6.24 -14.05
N PHE A 27 4.23 -5.17 -13.85
CA PHE A 27 4.15 -3.96 -14.67
C PHE A 27 5.36 -3.87 -15.61
N SER A 28 6.55 -3.73 -15.04
CA SER A 28 7.84 -3.72 -15.73
C SER A 28 8.96 -3.81 -14.68
N PRO A 29 10.20 -4.19 -15.05
CA PRO A 29 11.32 -4.23 -14.11
C PRO A 29 11.52 -2.91 -13.36
N ARG A 30 11.43 -1.78 -14.08
CA ARG A 30 11.64 -0.46 -13.50
C ARG A 30 10.53 -0.09 -12.51
N VAL A 31 9.27 -0.31 -12.91
CA VAL A 31 8.11 0.02 -12.09
C VAL A 31 8.08 -0.84 -10.83
N ASP A 32 8.15 -2.16 -10.99
CA ASP A 32 8.06 -3.11 -9.86
C ASP A 32 9.19 -2.89 -8.84
N VAL A 33 10.40 -2.56 -9.29
CA VAL A 33 11.50 -2.19 -8.38
C VAL A 33 11.25 -0.82 -7.73
N SER A 34 10.79 0.17 -8.49
CA SER A 34 10.52 1.51 -7.95
C SER A 34 9.40 1.53 -6.91
N LEU A 35 8.43 0.62 -6.99
CA LEU A 35 7.36 0.47 -6.00
C LEU A 35 7.94 0.31 -4.59
N VAL A 36 9.08 -0.36 -4.45
CA VAL A 36 9.75 -0.58 -3.16
C VAL A 36 10.86 0.44 -2.94
N LEU A 37 11.68 0.68 -3.96
CA LEU A 37 12.90 1.46 -3.80
C LEU A 37 12.61 2.94 -3.53
N VAL A 38 11.65 3.55 -4.22
CA VAL A 38 11.35 4.98 -4.05
C VAL A 38 10.83 5.28 -2.64
N PRO A 39 9.81 4.56 -2.11
CA PRO A 39 9.37 4.75 -0.73
C PRO A 39 10.47 4.44 0.29
N ALA A 40 11.28 3.41 0.06
CA ALA A 40 12.39 3.04 0.95
C ALA A 40 13.45 4.15 1.03
N LEU A 41 13.91 4.66 -0.11
CA LEU A 41 14.89 5.75 -0.15
C LEU A 41 14.34 7.02 0.49
N LEU A 42 13.09 7.38 0.20
CA LEU A 42 12.44 8.54 0.83
C LEU A 42 12.38 8.39 2.35
N THR A 43 11.97 7.21 2.82
CA THR A 43 11.94 6.90 4.26
C THR A 43 13.34 7.01 4.85
N LEU A 44 14.35 6.37 4.24
CA LEU A 44 15.73 6.40 4.73
C LEU A 44 16.34 7.80 4.77
N VAL A 45 16.06 8.66 3.77
CA VAL A 45 16.52 10.05 3.75
C VAL A 45 15.87 10.84 4.87
N ALA A 46 14.55 10.72 5.05
CA ALA A 46 13.85 11.41 6.12
C ALA A 46 14.28 10.92 7.51
N VAL A 47 14.61 9.65 7.64
CA VAL A 47 15.20 9.05 8.85
C VAL A 47 16.59 9.61 9.15
N TRP A 48 17.45 9.66 8.13
CA TRP A 48 18.78 10.23 8.26
C TRP A 48 18.73 11.71 8.64
N LEU A 49 17.80 12.47 8.06
CA LEU A 49 17.55 13.86 8.45
C LEU A 49 17.12 13.96 9.92
N ALA A 50 16.15 13.15 10.34
CA ALA A 50 15.67 13.13 11.72
C ALA A 50 16.79 12.84 12.73
N ASP A 51 17.65 11.87 12.42
CA ASP A 51 18.77 11.48 13.27
C ASP A 51 19.84 12.58 13.35
N THR A 52 20.21 13.19 12.22
CA THR A 52 21.24 14.24 12.18
C THR A 52 20.81 15.54 12.85
N THR A 53 19.52 15.83 12.90
CA THR A 53 18.97 17.02 13.57
C THR A 53 18.56 16.75 15.02
N GLY A 54 18.56 15.49 15.47
CA GLY A 54 18.02 15.11 16.78
C GLY A 54 16.50 15.34 16.88
N GLU A 55 15.84 15.51 15.73
CA GLU A 55 14.40 15.58 15.62
C GLU A 55 13.85 14.20 15.93
N GLY A 56 13.40 13.99 17.16
CA GLY A 56 12.68 12.78 17.54
C GLY A 56 11.44 12.55 16.66
N TYR A 57 10.56 11.67 17.08
CA TYR A 57 9.49 11.21 16.18
C TYR A 57 8.38 12.20 15.83
N GLN A 58 8.27 13.28 16.59
CA GLN A 58 7.38 14.40 16.30
C GLN A 58 8.07 15.47 15.45
N GLY A 59 9.29 15.19 15.01
CA GLY A 59 10.14 16.07 14.25
C GLY A 59 9.63 16.38 12.84
N TYR A 60 10.18 17.45 12.28
CA TYR A 60 9.88 17.93 10.94
C TYR A 60 10.13 16.84 9.88
N SER A 61 11.23 16.10 10.01
CA SER A 61 11.65 15.06 9.07
C SER A 61 10.64 13.90 9.00
N TRP A 62 10.06 13.50 10.14
CA TRP A 62 8.98 12.51 10.16
C TRP A 62 7.70 13.07 9.53
N ALA A 63 7.32 14.31 9.86
CA ALA A 63 6.16 14.98 9.27
C ALA A 63 6.29 15.08 7.73
N LEU A 64 7.50 15.34 7.22
CA LEU A 64 7.83 15.32 5.79
C LEU A 64 7.67 13.94 5.17
N GLY A 65 8.21 12.90 5.81
CA GLY A 65 8.04 11.51 5.37
C GLY A 65 6.57 11.12 5.28
N ARG A 66 5.80 11.43 6.33
CA ARG A 66 4.34 11.20 6.37
C ARG A 66 3.64 11.95 5.25
N TRP A 67 3.86 13.25 5.13
CA TRP A 67 3.25 14.08 4.08
C TRP A 67 3.57 13.55 2.69
N ALA A 68 4.84 13.23 2.41
CA ALA A 68 5.25 12.73 1.11
C ALA A 68 4.63 11.36 0.80
N SER A 69 4.56 10.45 1.77
CA SER A 69 3.88 9.15 1.57
C SER A 69 2.41 9.31 1.20
N GLN A 70 1.71 10.29 1.81
CA GLN A 70 0.30 10.54 1.55
C GLN A 70 0.06 11.25 0.21
N TYR A 71 0.84 12.29 -0.09
CA TYR A 71 0.48 13.21 -1.19
C TYR A 71 1.41 13.13 -2.39
N VAL A 72 2.69 12.84 -2.20
CA VAL A 72 3.67 12.71 -3.29
C VAL A 72 3.67 11.29 -3.85
N LEU A 73 3.54 10.30 -2.97
CA LEU A 73 3.43 8.88 -3.34
C LEU A 73 1.95 8.43 -3.42
N PHE A 74 1.02 9.39 -3.35
CA PHE A 74 -0.40 9.23 -3.67
C PHE A 74 -1.20 8.31 -2.74
N ASN A 75 -0.70 7.93 -1.56
CA ASN A 75 -1.46 7.08 -0.64
C ASN A 75 -2.78 7.74 -0.17
N GLY A 76 -2.78 9.03 0.12
CA GLY A 76 -3.98 9.77 0.53
C GLY A 76 -4.88 10.17 -0.64
N THR A 77 -4.37 10.13 -1.88
CA THR A 77 -5.09 10.64 -3.06
C THR A 77 -5.62 9.52 -3.95
N HIS A 78 -5.03 8.32 -3.93
CA HIS A 78 -5.41 7.22 -4.83
C HIS A 78 -6.86 6.75 -4.65
N VAL A 79 -7.47 7.02 -3.49
CA VAL A 79 -8.84 6.60 -3.18
C VAL A 79 -9.85 7.06 -4.24
N ILE A 80 -9.62 8.23 -4.85
CA ILE A 80 -10.49 8.77 -5.90
C ILE A 80 -10.34 8.03 -7.23
N LEU A 81 -9.18 7.39 -7.47
CA LEU A 81 -8.90 6.67 -8.71
C LEU A 81 -9.81 5.45 -8.89
N THR A 82 -10.29 4.87 -7.79
CA THR A 82 -11.29 3.80 -7.83
C THR A 82 -12.58 4.27 -8.48
N PHE A 83 -13.03 5.48 -8.15
CA PHE A 83 -14.23 6.05 -8.75
C PHE A 83 -14.01 6.50 -10.19
N LEU A 84 -12.81 6.99 -10.53
CA LEU A 84 -12.43 7.25 -11.93
C LEU A 84 -12.49 5.98 -12.77
N LEU A 85 -11.89 4.88 -12.27
CA LEU A 85 -11.89 3.59 -12.95
C LEU A 85 -13.33 3.13 -13.20
N VAL A 86 -14.16 3.16 -12.17
CA VAL A 86 -15.60 2.82 -12.24
C VAL A 86 -16.35 3.68 -13.26
N GLY A 87 -16.13 4.99 -13.26
CA GLY A 87 -16.82 5.92 -14.14
C GLY A 87 -16.42 5.79 -15.61
N THR A 88 -15.15 5.44 -15.87
CA THR A 88 -14.60 5.34 -17.23
C THR A 88 -14.75 3.95 -17.83
N ARG A 89 -14.76 2.89 -17.01
CA ARG A 89 -14.81 1.48 -17.43
C ARG A 89 -16.16 0.86 -17.05
N ARG A 90 -17.20 1.20 -17.82
CA ARG A 90 -18.61 0.82 -17.58
C ARG A 90 -18.83 -0.69 -17.48
N GLU A 91 -18.01 -1.49 -18.13
CA GLU A 91 -18.03 -2.95 -18.05
C GLU A 91 -17.67 -3.46 -16.65
N LEU A 92 -16.91 -2.71 -15.84
CA LEU A 92 -16.73 -3.01 -14.42
C LEU A 92 -18.00 -2.77 -13.61
N LEU A 93 -18.87 -1.84 -14.02
CA LEU A 93 -20.11 -1.49 -13.35
C LEU A 93 -21.32 -2.34 -13.76
N ARG A 94 -21.28 -2.93 -14.95
CA ARG A 94 -22.42 -3.62 -15.57
C ARG A 94 -22.28 -5.14 -15.53
N THR A 95 -21.40 -5.69 -14.69
CA THR A 95 -21.25 -7.15 -14.60
C THR A 95 -22.48 -7.82 -14.01
N THR A 96 -23.25 -7.11 -13.17
CA THR A 96 -24.59 -7.51 -12.70
C THR A 96 -25.60 -6.33 -12.73
N PRO A 97 -26.92 -6.58 -12.81
CA PRO A 97 -27.94 -5.53 -12.98
C PRO A 97 -28.00 -4.51 -11.83
N SER A 98 -27.70 -4.92 -10.60
CA SER A 98 -27.76 -4.07 -9.41
C SER A 98 -26.42 -3.44 -9.03
N GLN A 99 -25.31 -3.80 -9.69
CA GLN A 99 -23.97 -3.41 -9.26
C GLN A 99 -23.72 -1.90 -9.32
N GLY A 100 -24.20 -1.22 -10.35
CA GLY A 100 -24.08 0.24 -10.45
C GLY A 100 -24.76 0.97 -9.29
N TRP A 101 -25.99 0.57 -8.96
CA TRP A 101 -26.74 1.13 -7.84
C TRP A 101 -26.13 0.78 -6.50
N LEU A 102 -25.68 -0.46 -6.33
CA LEU A 102 -25.04 -0.90 -5.10
C LEU A 102 -23.72 -0.16 -4.88
N LEU A 103 -22.88 -0.04 -5.91
CA LEU A 103 -21.59 0.63 -5.79
C LEU A 103 -21.75 2.13 -5.55
N LEU A 104 -22.52 2.83 -6.37
CA LEU A 104 -22.69 4.28 -6.24
C LEU A 104 -23.53 4.63 -5.00
N GLY A 105 -24.67 3.97 -4.82
CA GLY A 105 -25.59 4.23 -3.72
C GLY A 105 -24.97 3.92 -2.35
N ALA A 106 -24.35 2.75 -2.20
CA ALA A 106 -23.74 2.39 -0.93
C ALA A 106 -22.43 3.16 -0.67
N SER A 107 -21.61 3.47 -1.68
CA SER A 107 -20.45 4.34 -1.46
C SER A 107 -20.87 5.74 -1.04
N SER A 108 -21.92 6.31 -1.64
CA SER A 108 -22.50 7.60 -1.22
C SER A 108 -23.08 7.53 0.19
N GLY A 109 -23.76 6.44 0.55
CA GLY A 109 -24.28 6.22 1.90
C GLY A 109 -23.18 6.12 2.95
N VAL A 110 -22.13 5.33 2.67
CA VAL A 110 -20.94 5.24 3.54
C VAL A 110 -20.26 6.59 3.65
N PHE A 111 -20.08 7.32 2.54
CA PHE A 111 -19.51 8.66 2.55
C PHE A 111 -20.31 9.61 3.47
N ALA A 112 -21.63 9.71 3.27
CA ALA A 112 -22.48 10.60 4.07
C ALA A 112 -22.48 10.22 5.55
N GLY A 113 -22.58 8.93 5.86
CA GLY A 113 -22.53 8.42 7.23
C GLY A 113 -21.19 8.70 7.90
N CYS A 114 -20.08 8.39 7.24
CA CYS A 114 -18.73 8.65 7.76
C CYS A 114 -18.46 10.15 7.91
N LEU A 115 -18.88 10.97 6.94
CA LEU A 115 -18.76 12.42 7.01
C LEU A 115 -19.50 12.98 8.22
N GLY A 116 -20.75 12.58 8.42
CA GLY A 116 -21.57 13.02 9.56
C GLY A 116 -20.97 12.59 10.90
N VAL A 117 -20.52 11.34 11.01
CA VAL A 117 -19.92 10.80 12.24
C VAL A 117 -18.58 11.47 12.55
N LEU A 118 -17.70 11.64 11.56
CA LEU A 118 -16.41 12.28 11.75
C LEU A 118 -16.55 13.76 12.10
N TRP A 119 -17.46 14.46 11.42
CA TRP A 119 -17.78 15.85 11.74
C TRP A 119 -18.32 15.99 13.17
N TYR A 120 -19.31 15.17 13.54
CA TYR A 120 -19.89 15.19 14.89
C TYR A 120 -18.85 14.87 15.96
N ALA A 121 -18.04 13.83 15.75
CA ALA A 121 -17.00 13.46 16.71
C ALA A 121 -15.94 14.56 16.88
N GLY A 122 -15.52 15.19 15.78
CA GLY A 122 -14.56 16.29 15.81
C GLY A 122 -15.07 17.52 16.56
N GLN A 123 -16.37 17.82 16.46
CA GLN A 123 -16.98 19.01 17.08
C GLN A 123 -17.48 18.79 18.51
N HIS A 124 -17.97 17.58 18.82
CA HIS A 124 -18.78 17.35 20.02
C HIS A 124 -18.32 16.18 20.88
N ALA A 125 -17.47 15.27 20.38
CA ALA A 125 -17.08 14.07 21.13
C ALA A 125 -15.60 13.69 20.92
N PRO A 126 -14.65 14.37 21.58
CA PRO A 126 -13.21 14.14 21.40
C PRO A 126 -12.76 12.69 21.65
N GLN A 127 -13.35 12.01 22.63
CA GLN A 127 -13.04 10.59 22.89
C GLN A 127 -13.51 9.67 21.76
N LEU A 128 -14.69 9.94 21.19
CA LEU A 128 -15.18 9.25 20.01
C LEU A 128 -14.24 9.50 18.81
N ASN A 129 -13.74 10.72 18.65
CA ASN A 129 -12.79 11.06 17.59
C ASN A 129 -11.49 10.22 17.68
N LEU A 130 -10.94 10.05 18.88
CA LEU A 130 -9.78 9.18 19.12
C LEU A 130 -10.08 7.71 18.77
N MET A 131 -11.24 7.19 19.20
CA MET A 131 -11.66 5.84 18.85
C MET A 131 -11.81 5.66 17.33
N LEU A 132 -12.43 6.63 16.65
CA LEU A 132 -12.62 6.61 15.20
C LEU A 132 -11.27 6.65 14.46
N ALA A 133 -10.30 7.45 14.93
CA ALA A 133 -8.96 7.49 14.37
C ALA A 133 -8.26 6.13 14.47
N ALA A 134 -8.35 5.45 15.62
CA ALA A 134 -7.81 4.10 15.79
C ALA A 134 -8.49 3.08 14.85
N CYS A 135 -9.81 3.16 14.70
CA CYS A 135 -10.56 2.33 13.75
C CYS A 135 -10.15 2.59 12.29
N ILE A 136 -9.98 3.86 11.89
CA ILE A 136 -9.50 4.21 10.55
C ILE A 136 -8.10 3.64 10.31
N HIS A 137 -7.21 3.77 11.29
CA HIS A 137 -5.85 3.22 11.19
C HIS A 137 -5.85 1.69 11.04
N LEU A 138 -6.67 0.98 11.82
CA LEU A 138 -6.87 -0.47 11.70
C LEU A 138 -7.37 -0.84 10.30
N LEU A 139 -8.39 -0.13 9.80
CA LEU A 139 -8.96 -0.37 8.47
C LEU A 139 -7.95 -0.09 7.36
N ALA A 140 -7.16 0.98 7.50
CA ALA A 140 -6.10 1.33 6.56
C ALA A 140 -5.01 0.27 6.52
N ALA A 141 -4.50 -0.17 7.67
CA ALA A 141 -3.51 -1.25 7.75
C ALA A 141 -4.05 -2.55 7.14
N HIS A 142 -5.30 -2.91 7.46
CA HIS A 142 -5.94 -4.09 6.88
C HIS A 142 -6.12 -3.97 5.36
N HIS A 143 -6.54 -2.80 4.87
CA HIS A 143 -6.71 -2.52 3.45
C HIS A 143 -5.37 -2.67 2.70
N THR A 144 -4.30 -2.05 3.19
CA THR A 144 -2.96 -2.19 2.61
C THR A 144 -2.48 -3.64 2.61
N LEU A 145 -2.55 -4.35 3.74
CA LEU A 145 -2.14 -5.76 3.82
C LEU A 145 -2.98 -6.66 2.89
N SER A 146 -4.28 -6.38 2.77
CA SER A 146 -5.16 -7.09 1.85
C SER A 146 -4.77 -6.85 0.39
N GLN A 147 -4.34 -5.65 0.04
CA GLN A 147 -3.85 -5.31 -1.30
C GLN A 147 -2.56 -6.06 -1.63
N VAL A 148 -1.61 -6.12 -0.67
CA VAL A 148 -0.36 -6.89 -0.79
C VAL A 148 -0.64 -8.35 -1.10
N LYS A 149 -1.62 -8.95 -0.41
CA LYS A 149 -2.07 -10.31 -0.68
C LYS A 149 -2.61 -10.46 -2.11
N GLY A 150 -3.36 -9.47 -2.60
CA GLY A 150 -3.87 -9.41 -3.97
C GLY A 150 -2.74 -9.36 -5.00
N LEU A 151 -1.79 -8.44 -4.85
CA LEU A 151 -0.64 -8.30 -5.75
C LEU A 151 0.30 -9.50 -5.71
N TRP A 152 0.49 -10.12 -4.54
CA TRP A 152 1.18 -11.42 -4.44
C TRP A 152 0.48 -12.48 -5.32
N ALA A 153 -0.86 -12.55 -5.28
CA ALA A 153 -1.60 -13.46 -6.16
C ALA A 153 -1.44 -13.09 -7.64
N LEU A 154 -1.46 -11.80 -8.00
CA LEU A 154 -1.25 -11.32 -9.36
C LEU A 154 0.14 -11.68 -9.90
N HIS A 155 1.20 -11.52 -9.10
CA HIS A 155 2.54 -12.02 -9.46
C HIS A 155 2.56 -13.53 -9.68
N GLY A 156 1.80 -14.30 -8.88
CA GLY A 156 1.63 -15.74 -9.08
C GLY A 156 0.91 -16.09 -10.39
N LEU A 157 -0.15 -15.35 -10.73
CA LEU A 157 -0.87 -15.51 -12.00
C LEU A 157 0.01 -15.15 -13.19
N ARG A 158 0.75 -14.03 -13.12
CA ARG A 158 1.70 -13.62 -14.16
C ARG A 158 2.78 -14.67 -14.36
N ALA A 159 3.37 -15.16 -13.27
CA ALA A 159 4.36 -16.22 -13.31
C ALA A 159 3.83 -17.47 -14.02
N ARG A 160 2.62 -17.91 -13.65
CA ARG A 160 1.95 -19.06 -14.27
C ARG A 160 1.67 -18.84 -15.76
N ALA A 161 1.15 -17.68 -16.15
CA ALA A 161 0.86 -17.34 -17.54
C ALA A 161 2.13 -17.38 -18.41
N SER A 162 3.29 -17.08 -17.83
CA SER A 162 4.59 -17.17 -18.48
C SER A 162 5.28 -18.53 -18.30
N GLY A 163 4.59 -19.56 -17.83
CA GLY A 163 5.11 -20.93 -17.70
C GLY A 163 6.05 -21.17 -16.50
N ALA A 164 6.07 -20.29 -15.50
CA ALA A 164 6.76 -20.55 -14.25
C ALA A 164 5.89 -21.43 -13.31
N PRO A 165 6.50 -22.14 -12.34
CA PRO A 165 5.78 -22.96 -11.39
C PRO A 165 4.70 -22.18 -10.62
N ALA A 166 3.54 -22.81 -10.44
CA ALA A 166 2.45 -22.25 -9.64
C ALA A 166 2.86 -22.08 -8.16
N LEU A 167 2.10 -21.26 -7.42
CA LEU A 167 2.25 -21.10 -5.97
C LEU A 167 2.19 -22.47 -5.28
N GLY A 168 3.21 -22.83 -4.52
CA GLY A 168 3.21 -24.08 -3.73
C GLY A 168 2.14 -24.07 -2.64
N GLU A 169 1.76 -25.24 -2.12
CA GLU A 169 0.74 -25.31 -1.06
C GLU A 169 1.16 -24.56 0.21
N ALA A 170 2.42 -24.71 0.62
CA ALA A 170 2.99 -23.99 1.76
C ALA A 170 2.90 -22.47 1.56
N GLU A 171 3.26 -21.97 0.38
CA GLU A 171 3.15 -20.54 0.02
C GLU A 171 1.69 -20.07 0.10
N ARG A 172 0.73 -20.82 -0.46
CA ARG A 172 -0.70 -20.50 -0.40
C ARG A 172 -1.24 -20.49 1.04
N ARG A 173 -0.73 -21.37 1.92
CA ARG A 173 -1.10 -21.37 3.34
C ARG A 173 -0.56 -20.13 4.04
N LEU A 174 0.70 -19.77 3.81
CA LEU A 174 1.31 -18.58 4.38
C LEU A 174 0.66 -17.29 3.87
N GLN A 175 0.32 -17.21 2.58
CA GLN A 175 -0.44 -16.08 2.00
C GLN A 175 -1.80 -15.90 2.67
N ARG A 176 -2.48 -16.98 3.08
CA ARG A 176 -3.75 -16.91 3.81
C ARG A 176 -3.58 -16.32 5.21
N VAL A 177 -2.48 -16.65 5.89
CA VAL A 177 -2.18 -16.22 7.26
C VAL A 177 -1.50 -14.85 7.32
N PHE A 178 -0.87 -14.39 6.23
CA PHE A 178 -0.12 -13.13 6.17
C PHE A 178 -0.91 -11.93 6.74
N VAL A 179 -2.09 -11.65 6.18
CA VAL A 179 -2.92 -10.50 6.58
C VAL A 179 -3.33 -10.56 8.06
N PRO A 180 -4.01 -11.63 8.54
CA PRO A 180 -4.43 -11.66 9.94
C PRO A 180 -3.25 -11.64 10.91
N LEU A 181 -2.15 -12.31 10.60
CA LEU A 181 -0.97 -12.29 11.45
C LEU A 181 -0.33 -10.91 11.50
N ALA A 182 -0.01 -10.32 10.34
CA ALA A 182 0.62 -9.00 10.28
C ALA A 182 -0.27 -7.95 10.95
N LEU A 183 -1.58 -7.97 10.71
CA LEU A 183 -2.51 -7.03 11.33
C LEU A 183 -2.52 -7.16 12.85
N VAL A 184 -2.62 -8.36 13.41
CA VAL A 184 -2.59 -8.57 14.87
C VAL A 184 -1.29 -8.06 15.47
N LEU A 185 -0.14 -8.40 14.86
CA LEU A 185 1.17 -7.97 15.37
C LEU A 185 1.33 -6.45 15.29
N MET A 186 0.97 -5.84 14.15
CA MET A 186 1.03 -4.39 13.95
C MET A 186 0.10 -3.64 14.90
N MET A 187 -1.11 -4.15 15.15
CA MET A 187 -2.06 -3.50 16.06
C MET A 187 -1.64 -3.66 17.52
N ALA A 188 -1.17 -4.84 17.93
CA ALA A 188 -0.57 -5.01 19.25
C ALA A 188 0.60 -4.04 19.45
N ARG A 189 1.46 -3.91 18.43
CA ARG A 189 2.60 -3.00 18.47
C ARG A 189 2.19 -1.53 18.58
N THR A 190 1.18 -1.10 17.83
CA THR A 190 0.80 0.31 17.74
C THR A 190 -0.10 0.76 18.88
N LEU A 191 -1.01 -0.11 19.34
CA LEU A 191 -2.06 0.24 20.30
C LEU A 191 -1.77 -0.24 21.73
N ALA A 192 -0.94 -1.28 21.90
CA ALA A 192 -0.75 -1.91 23.21
C ALA A 192 0.69 -1.79 23.74
N VAL A 193 1.70 -1.60 22.89
CA VAL A 193 3.09 -1.41 23.34
C VAL A 193 3.41 0.10 23.42
N PRO A 194 3.88 0.62 24.56
CA PRO A 194 4.12 2.05 24.73
C PRO A 194 5.30 2.56 23.91
N VAL A 195 5.26 3.86 23.61
CA VAL A 195 6.36 4.65 23.02
C VAL A 195 7.51 4.78 24.03
N THR A 196 8.78 4.71 23.59
CA THR A 196 9.94 5.14 24.42
C THR A 196 10.94 5.94 23.59
N ASP A 197 11.43 7.01 24.20
CA ASP A 197 12.54 7.83 23.70
C ASP A 197 13.77 7.72 24.63
N ALA A 198 13.80 6.76 25.56
CA ALA A 198 14.83 6.68 26.58
C ALA A 198 16.19 6.27 26.01
N ALA A 199 17.19 7.14 26.18
CA ALA A 199 18.59 6.83 25.87
C ALA A 199 19.05 5.64 26.74
N GLY A 200 19.36 4.51 26.09
CA GLY A 200 19.76 3.27 26.76
C GLY A 200 18.84 2.06 26.47
N ASP A 201 17.68 2.28 25.85
CA ASP A 201 16.83 1.21 25.33
C ASP A 201 17.42 0.67 24.01
N VAL A 202 18.46 -0.15 24.11
CA VAL A 202 19.11 -0.80 22.97
C VAL A 202 18.22 -1.93 22.42
N PRO A 203 17.99 -2.07 21.08
CA PRO A 203 18.05 -1.09 20.00
C PRO A 203 16.72 -1.14 19.20
N LEU A 204 15.67 -0.50 19.68
CA LEU A 204 14.41 -0.40 18.93
C LEU A 204 13.91 1.04 19.08
N VAL A 205 14.12 1.86 18.04
CA VAL A 205 13.63 3.25 18.00
C VAL A 205 12.11 3.23 18.14
N ASN A 206 11.62 3.47 19.35
CA ASN A 206 10.29 3.06 19.77
C ASN A 206 9.27 4.17 19.57
N VAL A 207 8.99 4.46 18.30
CA VAL A 207 7.99 5.44 17.91
C VAL A 207 6.64 4.76 17.67
N GLY A 208 5.91 4.49 18.74
CA GLY A 208 4.52 4.02 18.68
C GLY A 208 3.48 5.16 18.70
N GLN A 209 2.19 4.81 18.69
CA GLN A 209 1.08 5.75 18.90
C GLN A 209 0.45 5.62 20.30
N ALA A 210 0.79 4.58 21.06
CA ALA A 210 0.27 4.34 22.40
C ALA A 210 1.14 5.06 23.45
N GLU A 211 0.81 6.30 23.78
CA GLU A 211 1.50 7.05 24.85
C GLU A 211 1.46 6.32 26.21
N ASN A 212 0.41 5.52 26.45
CA ASN A 212 0.23 4.70 27.66
C ASN A 212 -0.13 3.24 27.32
N GLY A 213 0.68 2.57 26.50
CA GLY A 213 0.46 1.17 26.13
C GLY A 213 0.39 0.23 27.35
N ALA A 214 -0.55 -0.71 27.34
CA ALA A 214 -0.80 -1.65 28.44
C ALA A 214 0.22 -2.81 28.55
N LEU A 215 1.10 -2.99 27.56
CA LEU A 215 2.05 -4.10 27.49
C LEU A 215 3.51 -3.63 27.71
N PRO A 216 4.40 -4.48 28.27
CA PRO A 216 5.81 -4.13 28.40
C PRO A 216 6.53 -3.96 27.06
N HIS A 217 7.55 -3.10 26.99
CA HIS A 217 8.37 -2.91 25.77
C HIS A 217 9.01 -4.19 25.25
N ALA A 218 9.39 -5.09 26.16
CA ALA A 218 9.98 -6.39 25.82
C ALA A 218 9.06 -7.26 24.93
N VAL A 219 7.74 -7.00 24.92
CA VAL A 219 6.79 -7.68 24.03
C VAL A 219 7.15 -7.45 22.56
N THR A 220 7.83 -6.35 22.21
CA THR A 220 8.32 -6.11 20.83
C THR A 220 9.19 -7.27 20.33
N TRP A 221 10.05 -7.85 21.18
CA TRP A 221 10.87 -9.01 20.81
C TRP A 221 10.04 -10.27 20.55
N VAL A 222 8.95 -10.45 21.30
CA VAL A 222 8.00 -11.54 21.06
C VAL A 222 7.31 -11.35 19.71
N LEU A 223 6.83 -10.13 19.42
CA LEU A 223 6.20 -9.81 18.13
C LEU A 223 7.17 -10.04 16.96
N LEU A 224 8.43 -9.60 17.09
CA LEU A 224 9.49 -9.83 16.12
C LEU A 224 9.84 -11.31 15.97
N GLY A 225 9.89 -12.07 17.07
CA GLY A 225 10.14 -13.51 17.04
C GLY A 225 9.05 -14.26 16.27
N VAL A 226 7.77 -13.95 16.56
CA VAL A 226 6.62 -14.52 15.83
C VAL A 226 6.69 -14.15 14.35
N TRP A 227 7.00 -12.89 14.03
CA TRP A 227 7.17 -12.46 12.64
C TRP A 227 8.35 -13.14 11.95
N GLY A 228 9.47 -13.30 12.64
CA GLY A 228 10.67 -13.99 12.16
C GLY A 228 10.41 -15.45 11.81
N VAL A 229 9.62 -16.16 12.62
CA VAL A 229 9.18 -17.53 12.30
C VAL A 229 8.34 -17.57 11.02
N PHE A 230 7.39 -16.62 10.86
CA PHE A 230 6.62 -16.50 9.63
C PHE A 230 7.51 -16.21 8.42
N ALA A 231 8.40 -15.23 8.53
CA ALA A 231 9.34 -14.83 7.48
C ALA A 231 10.26 -15.98 7.07
N GLY A 232 10.84 -16.70 8.04
CA GLY A 232 11.69 -17.88 7.78
C GLY A 232 10.94 -18.99 7.03
N ARG A 233 9.70 -19.30 7.46
CA ARG A 233 8.84 -20.26 6.76
C ARG A 233 8.50 -19.80 5.35
N LEU A 234 8.28 -18.50 5.14
CA LEU A 234 7.98 -17.95 3.83
C LEU A 234 9.19 -18.01 2.89
N VAL A 235 10.39 -17.67 3.37
CA VAL A 235 11.63 -17.81 2.60
C VAL A 235 11.82 -19.26 2.18
N GLN A 236 11.61 -20.22 3.09
CA GLN A 236 11.68 -21.65 2.77
C GLN A 236 10.65 -22.06 1.71
N ALA A 237 9.39 -21.63 1.86
CA ALA A 237 8.33 -21.91 0.89
C ALA A 237 8.61 -21.30 -0.50
N LEU A 238 9.25 -20.12 -0.54
CA LEU A 238 9.59 -19.42 -1.79
C LEU A 238 10.77 -20.04 -2.53
N ARG A 239 11.65 -20.83 -1.88
CA ARG A 239 12.80 -21.50 -2.52
C ARG A 239 12.37 -22.38 -3.69
N GLY A 240 11.32 -23.19 -3.49
CA GLY A 240 10.63 -23.94 -4.55
C GLY A 240 11.52 -24.73 -5.52
N PRO A 241 10.93 -25.23 -6.62
CA PRO A 241 11.68 -25.82 -7.73
C PRO A 241 12.43 -24.76 -8.55
N ALA A 242 13.26 -25.18 -9.51
CA ALA A 242 13.93 -24.26 -10.43
C ALA A 242 12.93 -23.44 -11.27
N GLY A 243 13.33 -22.23 -11.71
CA GLY A 243 12.49 -21.35 -12.53
C GLY A 243 11.44 -20.54 -11.77
N MET A 244 11.55 -20.41 -10.44
CA MET A 244 10.63 -19.61 -9.63
C MET A 244 10.72 -18.12 -9.95
N SER A 245 9.60 -17.40 -9.79
CA SER A 245 9.52 -15.97 -10.10
C SER A 245 10.33 -15.11 -9.12
N GLY A 246 11.40 -14.48 -9.64
CA GLY A 246 12.21 -13.49 -8.94
C GLY A 246 11.43 -12.23 -8.55
N PRO A 247 10.66 -11.60 -9.47
CA PRO A 247 9.84 -10.43 -9.16
C PRO A 247 8.84 -10.69 -8.03
N ARG A 248 8.20 -11.88 -8.01
CA ARG A 248 7.31 -12.29 -6.91
C ARG A 248 8.06 -12.36 -5.59
N ARG A 249 9.25 -12.99 -5.57
CA ARG A 249 10.06 -13.10 -4.35
C ARG A 249 10.46 -11.74 -3.84
N LEU A 250 10.93 -10.85 -4.72
CA LEU A 250 11.29 -9.49 -4.37
C LEU A 250 10.09 -8.78 -3.74
N TYR A 251 8.95 -8.76 -4.42
CA TYR A 251 7.73 -8.10 -3.95
C TYR A 251 7.27 -8.60 -2.57
N VAL A 252 7.20 -9.92 -2.39
CA VAL A 252 6.72 -10.55 -1.16
C VAL A 252 7.68 -10.33 0.00
N LEU A 253 8.99 -10.52 -0.23
CA LEU A 253 9.99 -10.35 0.81
C LEU A 253 10.16 -8.89 1.22
N SER A 254 10.00 -7.95 0.28
CA SER A 254 9.95 -6.53 0.59
C SER A 254 8.81 -6.21 1.55
N HIS A 255 7.60 -6.72 1.31
CA HIS A 255 6.47 -6.52 2.22
C HIS A 255 6.66 -7.23 3.58
N VAL A 256 7.36 -8.36 3.60
CA VAL A 256 7.77 -8.97 4.87
C VAL A 256 8.72 -8.06 5.66
N ALA A 257 9.66 -7.42 4.98
CA ALA A 257 10.56 -6.45 5.58
C ALA A 257 9.81 -5.20 6.06
N VAL A 258 8.83 -4.69 5.30
CA VAL A 258 8.00 -3.54 5.68
C VAL A 258 7.26 -3.78 7.00
N VAL A 259 6.66 -4.96 7.17
CA VAL A 259 6.03 -5.31 8.46
C VAL A 259 7.08 -5.42 9.56
N GLY A 260 8.27 -5.95 9.27
CA GLY A 260 9.39 -5.94 10.22
C GLY A 260 9.78 -4.52 10.66
N VAL A 261 9.95 -3.61 9.70
CA VAL A 261 10.20 -2.18 9.95
C VAL A 261 9.08 -1.57 10.77
N TYR A 262 7.81 -1.90 10.49
CA TYR A 262 6.68 -1.43 11.29
C TYR A 262 6.74 -1.93 12.75
N LEU A 263 7.11 -3.20 12.97
CA LEU A 263 7.21 -3.74 14.32
C LEU A 263 8.35 -3.11 15.12
N VAL A 264 9.47 -2.85 14.47
CA VAL A 264 10.62 -2.14 15.07
C VAL A 264 10.28 -0.67 15.29
N TRP A 265 9.77 -0.03 14.23
CA TRP A 265 9.62 1.40 14.09
C TRP A 265 8.27 1.79 13.45
N PRO A 266 7.17 1.77 14.24
CA PRO A 266 5.82 1.88 13.71
C PRO A 266 5.59 3.12 12.87
N ALA A 267 6.04 4.28 13.33
CA ALA A 267 5.83 5.54 12.63
C ALA A 267 6.45 5.58 11.22
N TRP A 268 7.61 4.96 11.03
CA TRP A 268 8.28 4.92 9.71
C TRP A 268 7.85 3.71 8.90
N GLY A 269 7.48 2.62 9.54
CA GLY A 269 6.78 1.51 8.89
C GLY A 269 5.47 1.97 8.25
N VAL A 270 4.72 2.87 8.90
CA VAL A 270 3.53 3.51 8.31
C VAL A 270 3.90 4.31 7.06
N VAL A 271 4.92 5.18 7.14
CA VAL A 271 5.38 6.00 6.01
C VAL A 271 5.79 5.14 4.82
N LEU A 272 6.61 4.13 5.06
CA LEU A 272 7.10 3.20 4.05
C LEU A 272 5.94 2.41 3.43
N SER A 273 5.09 1.81 4.26
CA SER A 273 3.95 1.01 3.81
C SER A 273 2.95 1.84 3.00
N ALA A 274 2.65 3.06 3.45
CA ALA A 274 1.77 3.98 2.74
C ALA A 274 2.36 4.38 1.38
N GLY A 275 3.65 4.71 1.33
CA GLY A 275 4.32 5.07 0.09
C GLY A 275 4.29 3.96 -0.96
N ILE A 276 4.54 2.71 -0.55
CA ILE A 276 4.44 1.54 -1.44
C ILE A 276 2.99 1.39 -1.93
N HIS A 277 2.03 1.43 -1.01
CA HIS A 277 0.61 1.23 -1.29
C HIS A 277 0.04 2.25 -2.29
N GLY A 278 0.37 3.54 -2.11
CA GLY A 278 -0.09 4.58 -3.03
C GLY A 278 0.43 4.39 -4.45
N LEU A 279 1.71 4.01 -4.61
CA LEU A 279 2.29 3.70 -5.93
C LEU A 279 1.68 2.44 -6.54
N GLU A 280 1.45 1.39 -5.75
CA GLU A 280 0.78 0.18 -6.20
C GLU A 280 -0.59 0.49 -6.83
N TYR A 281 -1.41 1.29 -6.14
CA TYR A 281 -2.72 1.70 -6.65
C TYR A 281 -2.61 2.56 -7.90
N LEU A 282 -1.65 3.49 -7.92
CA LEU A 282 -1.43 4.36 -9.07
C LEU A 282 -1.13 3.52 -10.33
N PHE A 283 -0.15 2.63 -10.27
CA PHE A 283 0.24 1.81 -11.42
C PHE A 283 -0.82 0.75 -11.78
N LEU A 284 -1.47 0.15 -10.79
CA LEU A 284 -2.55 -0.81 -11.02
C LEU A 284 -3.73 -0.14 -11.73
N THR A 285 -4.17 1.02 -11.22
CA THR A 285 -5.29 1.76 -11.80
C THR A 285 -4.94 2.27 -13.19
N GLY A 286 -3.73 2.82 -13.39
CA GLY A 286 -3.26 3.25 -14.69
C GLY A 286 -3.31 2.12 -15.72
N ARG A 287 -2.82 0.93 -15.37
CA ARG A 287 -2.89 -0.25 -16.25
C ARG A 287 -4.32 -0.68 -16.55
N MET A 288 -5.23 -0.63 -15.58
CA MET A 288 -6.63 -0.98 -15.80
C MET A 288 -7.40 0.06 -16.61
N LEU A 289 -6.97 1.32 -16.55
CA LEU A 289 -7.51 2.42 -17.35
C LEU A 289 -7.01 2.43 -18.79
N GLU A 290 -5.92 1.74 -19.11
CA GLU A 290 -5.47 1.63 -20.51
C GLU A 290 -6.45 0.79 -21.35
N PRO A 291 -6.60 1.08 -22.66
CA PRO A 291 -7.39 0.27 -23.56
C PRO A 291 -6.83 -1.15 -23.70
N THR A 292 -7.72 -2.13 -23.75
CA THR A 292 -7.37 -3.50 -24.17
C THR A 292 -7.19 -3.57 -25.70
N PRO A 293 -6.57 -4.63 -26.25
CA PRO A 293 -6.39 -4.78 -27.70
C PRO A 293 -7.69 -4.73 -28.53
N GLY A 294 -8.83 -5.04 -27.90
CA GLY A 294 -10.16 -4.93 -28.52
C GLY A 294 -10.76 -3.52 -28.52
N GLU A 295 -10.17 -2.56 -27.82
CA GLU A 295 -10.69 -1.19 -27.63
C GLU A 295 -9.90 -0.16 -28.46
N ARG A 296 -9.79 -0.40 -29.77
CA ARG A 296 -8.97 0.44 -30.69
C ARG A 296 -9.39 1.91 -30.71
N ASP A 297 -10.67 2.19 -30.47
CA ASP A 297 -11.26 3.54 -30.52
C ASP A 297 -11.36 4.23 -29.15
N ALA A 298 -10.74 3.67 -28.10
CA ALA A 298 -10.79 4.26 -26.77
C ALA A 298 -10.17 5.67 -26.76
N ARG A 299 -10.93 6.63 -26.19
CA ARG A 299 -10.49 8.04 -26.09
C ARG A 299 -9.41 8.25 -25.03
N LEU A 300 -9.48 7.50 -23.93
CA LEU A 300 -8.51 7.54 -22.84
C LEU A 300 -7.42 6.50 -23.09
N ARG A 301 -6.19 6.94 -23.40
CA ARG A 301 -5.04 6.09 -23.71
C ARG A 301 -3.72 6.79 -23.38
N GLY A 302 -2.68 6.04 -23.04
CA GLY A 302 -1.32 6.56 -22.84
C GLY A 302 -1.27 7.74 -21.86
N GLY A 303 -0.64 8.85 -22.27
CA GLY A 303 -0.54 10.06 -21.46
C GLY A 303 -1.89 10.63 -20.99
N GLY A 304 -2.97 10.40 -21.73
CA GLY A 304 -4.32 10.84 -21.34
C GLY A 304 -4.85 10.14 -20.09
N VAL A 305 -4.49 8.87 -19.87
CA VAL A 305 -4.83 8.13 -18.64
C VAL A 305 -4.21 8.83 -17.43
N TRP A 306 -2.92 9.14 -17.51
CA TRP A 306 -2.18 9.80 -16.45
C TRP A 306 -2.71 11.21 -16.15
N ALA A 307 -3.01 11.99 -17.20
CA ALA A 307 -3.60 13.31 -17.05
C ALA A 307 -4.97 13.24 -16.36
N ALA A 308 -5.82 12.27 -16.72
CA ALA A 308 -7.12 12.08 -16.07
C ALA A 308 -6.96 11.68 -14.59
N MET A 309 -6.04 10.75 -14.28
CA MET A 309 -5.75 10.33 -12.92
C MET A 309 -5.25 11.50 -12.05
N LEU A 310 -4.27 12.27 -12.55
CA LEU A 310 -3.76 13.45 -11.84
C LEU A 310 -4.85 14.53 -11.68
N GLY A 311 -5.67 14.74 -12.72
CA GLY A 311 -6.77 15.69 -12.71
C GLY A 311 -7.80 15.39 -11.62
N VAL A 312 -8.23 14.13 -11.47
CA VAL A 312 -9.18 13.75 -10.40
C VAL A 312 -8.57 13.75 -9.00
N MET A 313 -7.25 13.53 -8.89
CA MET A 313 -6.53 13.58 -7.61
C MET A 313 -6.25 15.01 -7.15
N LEU A 314 -6.27 15.99 -8.05
CA LEU A 314 -5.90 17.37 -7.77
C LEU A 314 -6.59 17.97 -6.52
N PRO A 315 -7.91 17.80 -6.29
CA PRO A 315 -8.55 18.32 -5.08
C PRO A 315 -7.92 17.77 -3.79
N LEU A 316 -7.59 16.48 -3.75
CA LEU A 316 -6.95 15.85 -2.59
C LEU A 316 -5.47 16.23 -2.46
N ILE A 317 -4.79 16.50 -3.58
CA ILE A 317 -3.43 17.05 -3.58
C ILE A 317 -3.42 18.46 -2.99
N LEU A 318 -4.40 19.31 -3.36
CA LEU A 318 -4.53 20.66 -2.80
C LEU A 318 -4.81 20.62 -1.29
N VAL A 319 -5.61 19.65 -0.83
CA VAL A 319 -5.76 19.38 0.60
C VAL A 319 -4.38 19.03 1.21
N GLY A 320 -3.59 18.17 0.55
CA GLY A 320 -2.23 17.88 1.00
C GLY A 320 -1.29 19.08 1.07
N VAL A 321 -1.37 20.02 0.14
CA VAL A 321 -0.55 21.25 0.16
C VAL A 321 -0.81 22.05 1.44
N ALA A 322 -2.05 22.09 1.92
CA ALA A 322 -2.38 22.75 3.18
C ALA A 322 -1.93 21.95 4.43
N GLN A 323 -1.71 20.62 4.35
CA GLN A 323 -1.03 19.82 5.40
C GLN A 323 0.49 19.89 5.35
N SER A 324 1.03 20.64 4.41
CA SER A 324 2.45 20.58 4.14
C SER A 324 3.27 20.99 5.36
N PRO A 325 4.29 20.20 5.75
CA PRO A 325 5.21 20.60 6.80
C PRO A 325 6.04 21.83 6.39
N PHE A 326 6.03 22.23 5.12
CA PHE A 326 6.72 23.44 4.64
C PHE A 326 6.06 24.75 5.11
N VAL A 327 4.82 24.72 5.61
CA VAL A 327 4.10 25.93 6.07
C VAL A 327 4.89 26.72 7.13
N PRO A 328 5.36 26.10 8.24
CA PRO A 328 6.24 26.78 9.21
C PRO A 328 7.52 27.38 8.62
N LEU A 329 8.10 26.77 7.58
CA LEU A 329 9.32 27.27 6.95
C LEU A 329 9.07 28.55 6.13
N VAL A 330 7.95 28.60 5.40
CA VAL A 330 7.51 29.80 4.68
C VAL A 330 7.13 30.92 5.65
N ASP A 331 6.71 30.57 6.86
CA ASP A 331 6.34 31.55 7.86
C ASP A 331 7.52 32.39 8.36
N SER A 332 8.71 31.78 8.42
CA SER A 332 9.96 32.46 8.77
C SER A 332 10.36 33.53 7.74
N THR A 333 10.04 33.32 6.45
CA THR A 333 10.36 34.26 5.37
C THR A 333 9.26 35.29 5.13
N THR A 334 8.03 35.00 5.57
CA THR A 334 6.86 35.89 5.38
C THR A 334 6.44 36.64 6.64
N GLY A 335 7.19 36.51 7.75
CA GLY A 335 6.88 37.20 9.00
C GLY A 335 5.50 36.83 9.57
N GLY A 336 5.11 35.55 9.50
CA GLY A 336 3.83 35.09 10.02
C GLY A 336 2.64 35.26 9.08
N ALA A 337 2.83 35.76 7.86
CA ALA A 337 1.72 36.03 6.93
C ALA A 337 1.14 34.74 6.32
N ALA A 338 1.99 33.75 6.02
CA ALA A 338 1.56 32.46 5.47
C ALA A 338 0.71 31.67 6.50
N THR A 339 1.17 31.59 7.75
CA THR A 339 0.41 30.96 8.83
C THR A 339 -0.89 31.70 9.10
N ARG A 340 -0.90 33.04 9.15
CA ARG A 340 -2.14 33.82 9.36
C ARG A 340 -3.16 33.59 8.25
N TRP A 341 -2.72 33.53 6.99
CA TRP A 341 -3.60 33.22 5.86
C TRP A 341 -4.17 31.80 5.99
N LEU A 342 -3.34 30.80 6.29
CA LEU A 342 -3.76 29.40 6.48
C LEU A 342 -4.71 29.21 7.67
N LEU A 343 -4.42 29.82 8.82
CA LEU A 343 -5.29 29.79 10.00
C LEU A 343 -6.64 30.45 9.72
N GLY A 344 -6.67 31.50 8.89
CA GLY A 344 -7.92 32.09 8.41
C GLY A 344 -8.77 31.15 7.54
N GLN A 345 -8.16 30.10 6.97
CA GLN A 345 -8.83 29.05 6.20
C GLN A 345 -9.06 27.76 7.00
N GLU A 346 -8.75 27.73 8.31
CA GLU A 346 -8.85 26.53 9.16
C GLU A 346 -10.21 25.80 9.04
N PRO A 347 -11.37 26.48 8.98
CA PRO A 347 -12.64 25.80 8.81
C PRO A 347 -12.77 25.03 7.48
N LEU A 348 -12.29 25.61 6.38
CA LEU A 348 -12.28 24.98 5.06
C LEU A 348 -11.29 23.82 5.00
N TRP A 349 -10.16 24.00 5.69
CA TRP A 349 -9.12 23.01 5.82
C TRP A 349 -9.61 21.76 6.57
N THR A 350 -10.16 21.96 7.76
CA THR A 350 -10.72 20.91 8.62
C THR A 350 -11.89 20.20 7.92
N LEU A 351 -12.72 20.93 7.18
CA LEU A 351 -13.72 20.33 6.30
C LEU A 351 -13.08 19.45 5.22
N GLY A 352 -12.05 19.93 4.53
CA GLY A 352 -11.31 19.19 3.50
C GLY A 352 -10.71 17.88 4.02
N VAL A 353 -10.12 17.88 5.22
CA VAL A 353 -9.62 16.67 5.88
C VAL A 353 -10.75 15.70 6.19
N THR A 354 -11.84 16.21 6.76
CA THR A 354 -13.00 15.38 7.14
C THR A 354 -13.61 14.72 5.90
N VAL A 355 -13.78 15.47 4.82
CA VAL A 355 -14.25 14.97 3.52
C VAL A 355 -13.28 13.93 2.95
N THR A 356 -11.97 14.19 3.02
CA THR A 356 -10.95 13.22 2.54
C THR A 356 -11.03 11.91 3.31
N ASN A 357 -11.12 11.94 4.63
CA ASN A 357 -11.26 10.73 5.45
C ASN A 357 -12.58 10.00 5.18
N ALA A 358 -13.69 10.72 4.98
CA ALA A 358 -14.95 10.13 4.58
C ALA A 358 -14.86 9.46 3.19
N LEU A 359 -14.15 10.08 2.24
CA LEU A 359 -13.88 9.50 0.92
C LEU A 359 -13.03 8.24 1.01
N VAL A 360 -12.00 8.21 1.88
CA VAL A 360 -11.17 7.02 2.11
C VAL A 360 -12.04 5.85 2.60
N LEU A 361 -12.92 6.10 3.57
CA LEU A 361 -13.81 5.07 4.11
C LEU A 361 -14.84 4.58 3.08
N ALA A 362 -15.42 5.48 2.29
CA ALA A 362 -16.30 5.13 1.18
C ALA A 362 -15.55 4.34 0.09
N HIS A 363 -14.30 4.70 -0.19
CA HIS A 363 -13.45 3.98 -1.12
C HIS A 363 -13.19 2.53 -0.65
N TYR A 364 -12.98 2.25 0.64
CA TYR A 364 -12.78 0.87 1.11
C TYR A 364 -13.96 -0.05 0.81
N PHE A 365 -15.18 0.49 0.83
CA PHE A 365 -16.35 -0.24 0.36
C PHE A 365 -16.22 -0.53 -1.14
N ALA A 366 -16.04 0.50 -1.97
CA ALA A 366 -15.98 0.35 -3.43
C ALA A 366 -14.83 -0.56 -3.90
N ASP A 367 -13.68 -0.44 -3.25
CA ASP A 367 -12.48 -1.22 -3.49
C ASP A 367 -12.68 -2.70 -3.18
N ALA A 368 -13.31 -3.01 -2.04
CA ALA A 368 -13.65 -4.37 -1.67
C ALA A 368 -14.57 -5.05 -2.71
N PHE A 369 -15.37 -4.27 -3.45
CA PHE A 369 -16.18 -4.79 -4.56
C PHE A 369 -15.38 -5.05 -5.83
N LEU A 370 -14.42 -4.19 -6.17
CA LEU A 370 -13.71 -4.24 -7.46
C LEU A 370 -12.45 -5.11 -7.41
N TYR A 371 -11.59 -4.92 -6.42
CA TYR A 371 -10.24 -5.47 -6.42
C TYR A 371 -10.11 -6.79 -5.65
N ARG A 372 -11.13 -7.20 -4.90
CA ARG A 372 -11.09 -8.49 -4.17
C ARG A 372 -11.45 -9.71 -5.02
N PHE A 373 -11.82 -9.52 -6.30
CA PHE A 373 -12.06 -10.60 -7.27
C PHE A 373 -13.04 -11.70 -6.81
N ARG A 374 -13.88 -11.40 -5.81
CA ARG A 374 -14.85 -12.35 -5.25
C ARG A 374 -16.03 -12.54 -6.17
N ILE A 375 -16.36 -11.52 -6.97
CA ILE A 375 -17.36 -11.61 -8.02
C ILE A 375 -16.68 -12.14 -9.28
N PRO A 376 -17.02 -13.36 -9.77
CA PRO A 376 -16.30 -14.00 -10.87
C PRO A 376 -16.21 -13.14 -12.13
N ARG A 377 -17.28 -12.42 -12.48
CA ARG A 377 -17.31 -11.54 -13.65
C ARG A 377 -16.42 -10.30 -13.49
N VAL A 378 -16.40 -9.67 -12.31
CA VAL A 378 -15.50 -8.54 -12.03
C VAL A 378 -14.04 -8.99 -12.09
N ARG A 379 -13.76 -10.20 -11.58
CA ARG A 379 -12.45 -10.83 -11.68
C ARG A 379 -12.04 -11.07 -13.13
N GLU A 380 -12.91 -11.64 -13.95
CA GLU A 380 -12.65 -11.90 -15.36
C GLU A 380 -12.29 -10.62 -16.11
N VAL A 381 -13.13 -9.57 -15.97
CA VAL A 381 -12.89 -8.26 -16.60
C VAL A 381 -11.57 -7.66 -16.11
N THR A 382 -11.31 -7.67 -14.81
CA THR A 382 -10.10 -7.06 -14.25
C THR A 382 -8.84 -7.81 -14.67
N LEU A 383 -8.83 -9.15 -14.58
CA LEU A 383 -7.69 -9.96 -15.02
C LEU A 383 -7.46 -9.80 -16.53
N GLY A 384 -8.53 -9.72 -17.33
CA GLY A 384 -8.45 -9.43 -18.76
C GLY A 384 -7.76 -8.09 -19.03
N ARG A 385 -8.16 -7.03 -18.32
CA ARG A 385 -7.51 -5.70 -18.40
C ARG A 385 -6.05 -5.71 -17.94
N LEU A 386 -5.69 -6.55 -16.98
CA LEU A 386 -4.30 -6.71 -16.54
C LEU A 386 -3.46 -7.56 -17.51
N GLY A 387 -4.08 -8.23 -18.49
CA GLY A 387 -3.42 -9.16 -19.40
C GLY A 387 -3.05 -10.50 -18.72
N LEU A 388 -3.91 -10.94 -17.79
CA LEU A 388 -3.74 -12.12 -16.93
C LEU A 388 -4.94 -13.08 -17.00
N ALA A 389 -5.88 -12.87 -17.93
CA ALA A 389 -7.02 -13.75 -18.17
C ALA A 389 -6.61 -15.01 -18.93
#